data_AF-A0A6L8KZP3-F1
#
_entry.id   AF-A0A6L8KZP3-F1
#
_cell.length_a   1.000
_cell.length_b   1.000
_cell.length_c   1.000
_cell.angle_alpha   90.00
_cell.angle_beta   90.00
_cell.angle_gamma   90.00
#
_symmetry.space_group_name_H-M   'P 1'
#
loop_
_entity.id
_entity.type
_entity.pdbx_description
1 polymer ?
#
loop_
_entity_poly.entity_id
_entity_poly.type
_entity_poly.pdbx_seq_one_letter_code
_entity_poly.pdbx_strand_id
1 'polypeptide(L)'
;MSNPSSSSSTHSPVTTAVLAWSLLVILTWLAAMDWVWNSIGLVGMAWGVALSSLVTLAVAGTFLWLGRPTRNRLGLRLSAFAWGASVAGLFSIWSQEWLQALVDTHAGIAFGHWFRPLVITPVTEELSKGAFLLWMLYYRRSQISGLLDGIVYAGLIGAGFAFSEQIMYFGQIVITYLGSDRLAHTAGVILAMSFLLRGVMVPFMHPFFVAFIGIGVAAATGMRSRAARYLTVLLGFLFPILLHGIWDWAGLASGDHFMIYKIYVTVMLPLFLGLAIVALILRRRRQSDGGGRW
;
A
#
# COMPACT_ATOMS: atom_id res chain seq x y z
N MET A 1 3.76 -0.66 62.47
CA MET A 1 2.75 -0.34 61.44
C MET A 1 3.49 -0.11 60.13
N SER A 2 3.51 -1.10 59.25
CA SER A 2 4.13 -1.06 57.92
C SER A 2 3.24 -0.32 56.95
N ASN A 3 3.72 0.78 56.37
CA ASN A 3 3.04 1.48 55.29
C ASN A 3 3.32 0.73 53.97
N PRO A 4 2.32 0.18 53.26
CA PRO A 4 2.57 -0.43 51.97
C PRO A 4 2.80 0.69 50.96
N SER A 5 4.01 0.76 50.42
CA SER A 5 4.31 1.61 49.28
C SER A 5 3.43 1.18 48.11
N SER A 6 2.42 1.99 47.79
CA SER A 6 1.66 1.88 46.55
C SER A 6 2.64 2.09 45.38
N SER A 7 3.06 1.00 44.76
CA SER A 7 3.76 1.04 43.48
C SER A 7 2.77 1.51 42.42
N SER A 8 2.65 2.82 42.24
CA SER A 8 1.98 3.39 41.07
C SER A 8 2.72 2.87 39.83
N SER A 9 2.10 1.95 39.09
CA SER A 9 2.62 1.43 37.83
C SER A 9 2.51 2.51 36.74
N THR A 10 3.36 3.54 36.84
CA THR A 10 3.48 4.55 35.80
C THR A 10 4.10 3.89 34.57
N HIS A 11 3.29 3.60 33.56
CA HIS A 11 3.77 3.09 32.28
C HIS A 11 4.87 4.01 31.74
N SER A 12 5.96 3.42 31.25
CA SER A 12 7.04 4.19 30.60
C SER A 12 6.50 4.94 29.38
N PRO A 13 7.03 6.12 29.02
CA PRO A 13 6.60 6.87 27.83
C PRO A 13 6.61 6.05 26.54
N VAL A 14 7.51 5.06 26.43
CA VAL A 14 7.59 4.14 25.30
C VAL A 14 6.38 3.21 25.25
N THR A 15 5.97 2.66 26.40
CA THR A 15 4.79 1.80 26.51
C THR A 15 3.53 2.57 26.09
N THR A 16 3.37 3.79 26.58
CA THR A 16 2.24 4.66 26.22
C THR A 16 2.20 4.96 24.72
N ALA A 17 3.35 5.27 24.10
CA ALA A 17 3.43 5.53 22.66
C ALA A 17 3.07 4.29 21.82
N VAL A 18 3.51 3.09 22.22
CA VAL A 18 3.17 1.84 21.52
C VAL A 18 1.67 1.54 21.62
N LEU A 19 1.08 1.73 22.80
CA LEU A 19 -0.36 1.53 23.00
C LEU A 19 -1.18 2.53 22.18
N ALA A 20 -0.81 3.82 22.20
CA ALA A 20 -1.48 4.84 21.41
C ALA A 20 -1.40 4.57 19.91
N TRP A 21 -0.22 4.19 19.40
CA TRP A 21 -0.04 3.79 18.01
C TRP A 21 -0.88 2.56 17.65
N SER A 22 -0.90 1.53 18.50
CA SER A 22 -1.66 0.31 18.25
C SER A 22 -3.16 0.59 18.24
N LEU A 23 -3.64 1.42 19.17
CA LEU A 23 -5.03 1.85 19.21
C LEU A 23 -5.41 2.63 17.95
N LEU A 24 -4.58 3.58 17.50
CA LEU A 24 -4.79 4.32 16.26
C LEU A 24 -4.93 3.38 15.06
N VAL A 25 -4.01 2.44 14.89
CA VAL A 25 -4.03 1.46 13.80
C VAL A 25 -5.30 0.61 13.85
N ILE A 26 -5.67 0.11 15.03
CA ILE A 26 -6.86 -0.74 15.18
C ILE A 26 -8.13 0.05 14.86
N LEU A 27 -8.29 1.25 15.43
CA LEU A 27 -9.49 2.07 15.21
C LEU A 27 -9.63 2.50 13.75
N THR A 28 -8.53 2.92 13.12
CA THR A 28 -8.56 3.32 11.71
C THR A 28 -8.79 2.15 10.76
N TRP A 29 -8.24 0.97 11.08
CA TRP A 29 -8.54 -0.24 10.33
C TRP A 29 -10.01 -0.65 10.48
N LEU A 30 -10.55 -0.67 11.70
CA LEU A 30 -11.95 -1.00 11.95
C LEU A 30 -12.90 -0.03 11.24
N ALA A 31 -12.60 1.27 11.23
CA ALA A 31 -13.38 2.25 10.48
C ALA A 31 -13.34 2.01 8.96
N ALA A 32 -12.19 1.63 8.40
CA ALA A 32 -12.11 1.25 6.99
C ALA A 32 -12.88 -0.04 6.71
N MET A 33 -12.80 -1.03 7.60
CA MET A 33 -13.50 -2.31 7.45
C MET A 33 -15.01 -2.17 7.64
N ASP A 34 -15.48 -1.21 8.44
CA ASP A 34 -16.90 -0.87 8.51
C ASP A 34 -17.42 -0.38 7.15
N TRP A 35 -16.68 0.51 6.49
CA TRP A 35 -17.02 0.95 5.13
C TRP A 35 -17.04 -0.22 4.12
N VAL A 36 -16.04 -1.11 4.19
CA VAL A 36 -16.00 -2.33 3.36
C VAL A 36 -17.19 -3.24 3.68
N TRP A 37 -17.49 -3.48 4.96
CA TRP A 37 -18.61 -4.29 5.40
C TRP A 37 -19.95 -3.78 4.85
N ASN A 38 -20.18 -2.47 4.86
CA ASN A 38 -21.39 -1.88 4.29
C ASN A 38 -21.50 -2.08 2.77
N SER A 39 -20.37 -2.31 2.09
CA SER A 39 -20.31 -2.54 0.64
C SER A 39 -20.54 -4.01 0.24
N ILE A 40 -20.01 -4.96 1.02
CA ILE A 40 -20.00 -6.40 0.65
C ILE A 40 -20.62 -7.33 1.71
N GLY A 41 -21.03 -6.84 2.87
CA GLY A 41 -21.61 -7.65 3.94
C GLY A 41 -20.70 -8.78 4.47
N LEU A 42 -21.27 -9.64 5.33
CA LEU A 42 -20.51 -10.67 6.06
C LEU A 42 -19.83 -11.69 5.14
N VAL A 43 -20.55 -12.22 4.16
CA VAL A 43 -20.04 -13.28 3.28
C VAL A 43 -18.88 -12.77 2.42
N GLY A 44 -19.03 -11.58 1.85
CA GLY A 44 -17.96 -10.95 1.08
C GLY A 44 -16.76 -10.64 1.96
N MET A 45 -16.98 -10.08 3.15
CA MET A 45 -15.92 -9.76 4.10
C MET A 45 -15.12 -11.02 4.49
N ALA A 46 -15.79 -12.13 4.80
CA ALA A 46 -15.14 -13.37 5.19
C ALA A 46 -14.24 -13.93 4.08
N TRP A 47 -14.74 -14.03 2.85
CA TRP A 47 -13.95 -14.47 1.70
C TRP A 47 -12.85 -13.48 1.32
N GLY A 48 -13.18 -12.18 1.37
CA GLY A 48 -12.25 -11.08 1.11
C GLY A 48 -11.04 -11.14 2.04
N VAL A 49 -11.26 -11.28 3.35
CA VAL A 49 -10.18 -11.43 4.34
C VAL A 49 -9.34 -12.67 4.07
N ALA A 50 -9.96 -13.83 3.81
CA ALA A 50 -9.23 -15.07 3.56
C ALA A 50 -8.32 -14.97 2.32
N LEU A 51 -8.87 -14.53 1.19
CA LEU A 51 -8.16 -14.44 -0.08
C LEU A 51 -7.11 -13.31 -0.07
N SER A 52 -7.45 -12.15 0.50
CA SER A 52 -6.52 -11.04 0.64
C SER A 52 -5.33 -11.40 1.55
N SER A 53 -5.58 -12.14 2.64
CA SER A 53 -4.52 -12.64 3.53
C SER A 53 -3.57 -13.56 2.78
N LEU A 54 -4.10 -14.53 2.02
CA LEU A 54 -3.29 -15.48 1.25
C LEU A 54 -2.32 -14.77 0.30
N VAL A 55 -2.82 -13.82 -0.48
CA VAL A 55 -2.03 -13.06 -1.45
C VAL A 55 -1.03 -12.15 -0.73
N THR A 56 -1.51 -11.39 0.26
CA THR A 56 -0.66 -10.39 0.92
C THR A 56 0.46 -11.02 1.73
N LEU A 57 0.25 -12.19 2.36
CA LEU A 57 1.31 -12.87 3.11
C LEU A 57 2.51 -13.20 2.21
N ALA A 58 2.27 -13.64 0.97
CA ALA A 58 3.34 -13.89 0.00
C ALA A 58 4.07 -12.60 -0.40
N VAL A 59 3.32 -11.52 -0.64
CA VAL A 59 3.87 -10.20 -1.01
C VAL A 59 4.69 -9.60 0.14
N ALA A 60 4.13 -9.53 1.35
CA ALA A 60 4.81 -9.04 2.54
C ALA A 60 6.04 -9.89 2.87
N GLY A 61 5.92 -11.22 2.75
CA GLY A 61 7.01 -12.17 2.90
C GLY A 61 8.18 -11.88 1.94
N THR A 62 7.88 -11.49 0.70
CA THR A 62 8.89 -11.08 -0.29
C THR A 62 9.70 -9.87 0.21
N PHE A 63 9.03 -8.81 0.69
CA PHE A 63 9.73 -7.62 1.21
C PHE A 63 10.47 -7.89 2.53
N LEU A 64 9.93 -8.74 3.41
CA LEU A 64 10.63 -9.18 4.62
C LEU A 64 11.90 -9.98 4.26
N TRP A 65 11.82 -10.84 3.25
CA TRP A 65 12.97 -11.59 2.71
C TRP A 65 14.01 -10.67 2.07
N LEU A 66 13.59 -9.63 1.34
CA LEU A 66 14.48 -8.60 0.79
C LEU A 66 15.19 -7.77 1.88
N GLY A 67 14.54 -7.54 3.01
CA GLY A 67 15.08 -6.80 4.15
C GLY A 67 16.12 -7.56 4.97
N ARG A 68 17.02 -6.83 5.64
CA ARG A 68 17.98 -7.42 6.60
C ARG A 68 17.25 -7.99 7.84
N PRO A 69 17.53 -9.21 8.30
CA PRO A 69 17.03 -9.68 9.59
C PRO A 69 17.74 -8.92 10.72
N THR A 70 17.09 -7.92 11.31
CA THR A 70 17.62 -7.23 12.49
C THR A 70 16.46 -7.00 13.46
N ARG A 71 16.58 -7.50 14.70
CA ARG A 71 15.53 -7.40 15.74
C ARG A 71 15.04 -5.95 15.93
N ASN A 72 15.94 -4.97 15.87
CA ASN A 72 15.62 -3.55 16.09
C ASN A 72 14.81 -2.88 14.95
N ARG A 73 14.49 -3.59 13.86
CA ARG A 73 13.72 -3.05 12.72
C ARG A 73 12.34 -3.69 12.55
N LEU A 74 12.04 -4.76 13.29
CA LEU A 74 10.77 -5.48 13.12
C LEU A 74 9.57 -4.59 13.47
N GLY A 75 9.63 -3.85 14.59
CA GLY A 75 8.55 -2.94 14.98
C GLY A 75 8.24 -1.88 13.92
N LEU A 76 9.25 -1.29 13.28
CA LEU A 76 9.07 -0.33 12.19
C LEU A 76 8.51 -0.97 10.92
N ARG A 77 8.89 -2.21 10.60
CA ARG A 77 8.36 -2.95 9.44
C ARG A 77 6.89 -3.32 9.63
N LEU A 78 6.54 -3.78 10.82
CA LEU A 78 5.15 -4.04 11.20
C LEU A 78 4.34 -2.74 11.20
N SER A 79 4.93 -1.63 11.69
CA SER A 79 4.26 -0.32 11.66
C SER A 79 4.07 0.19 10.24
N ALA A 80 5.01 -0.05 9.33
CA ALA A 80 4.90 0.31 7.91
C ALA A 80 3.74 -0.46 7.24
N PHE A 81 3.66 -1.78 7.46
CA PHE A 81 2.53 -2.59 7.01
C PHE A 81 1.20 -2.12 7.62
N ALA A 82 1.18 -1.94 8.94
CA ALA A 82 0.00 -1.49 9.67
C ALA A 82 -0.49 -0.12 9.19
N TRP A 83 0.41 0.84 8.95
CA TRP A 83 0.08 2.15 8.39
C TRP A 83 -0.65 2.01 7.04
N GLY A 84 -0.10 1.20 6.14
CA GLY A 84 -0.71 0.92 4.85
C GLY A 84 -2.11 0.32 4.98
N ALA A 85 -2.25 -0.71 5.82
CA ALA A 85 -3.51 -1.42 6.01
C ALA A 85 -4.59 -0.56 6.69
N SER A 86 -4.22 0.40 7.53
CA SER A 86 -5.15 1.14 8.38
C SER A 86 -5.26 2.61 7.97
N VAL A 87 -4.39 3.46 8.52
CA VAL A 87 -4.42 4.91 8.39
C VAL A 87 -4.41 5.35 6.93
N ALA A 88 -3.55 4.78 6.09
CA ALA A 88 -3.47 5.14 4.68
C ALA A 88 -4.76 4.75 3.94
N GLY A 89 -5.27 3.54 4.17
CA GLY A 89 -6.53 3.06 3.60
C GLY A 89 -7.72 3.95 3.97
N LEU A 90 -7.92 4.20 5.26
CA LEU A 90 -9.02 5.04 5.74
C LEU A 90 -8.93 6.48 5.21
N PHE A 91 -7.74 7.08 5.27
CA PHE A 91 -7.56 8.45 4.77
C PHE A 91 -7.83 8.53 3.27
N SER A 92 -7.45 7.52 2.51
CA SER A 92 -7.73 7.45 1.07
C SER A 92 -9.23 7.38 0.81
N ILE A 93 -9.96 6.46 1.45
CA ILE A 93 -11.43 6.37 1.33
C ILE A 93 -12.07 7.72 1.64
N TRP A 94 -11.77 8.30 2.81
CA TRP A 94 -12.39 9.54 3.25
C TRP A 94 -12.07 10.73 2.33
N SER A 95 -10.80 10.90 1.95
CA SER A 95 -10.39 12.01 1.09
C SER A 95 -10.92 11.88 -0.33
N GLN A 96 -11.01 10.66 -0.87
CA GLN A 96 -11.59 10.41 -2.18
C GLN A 96 -13.08 10.75 -2.21
N GLU A 97 -13.87 10.29 -1.24
CA GLU A 97 -15.31 10.58 -1.18
C GLU A 97 -15.57 12.09 -1.06
N TRP A 98 -14.81 12.77 -0.21
CA TRP A 98 -14.94 14.22 -0.04
C TRP A 98 -14.52 15.00 -1.31
N LEU A 99 -13.38 14.67 -1.91
CA LEU A 99 -12.92 15.32 -3.15
C LEU A 99 -13.85 15.02 -4.33
N GLN A 100 -14.38 13.80 -4.40
CA GLN A 100 -15.34 13.41 -5.43
C GLN A 100 -16.61 14.27 -5.34
N ALA A 101 -17.19 14.40 -4.15
CA ALA A 101 -18.37 15.22 -3.94
C ALA A 101 -18.14 16.70 -4.33
N LEU A 102 -16.95 17.24 -4.02
CA LEU A 102 -16.57 18.60 -4.39
C LEU A 102 -16.49 18.76 -5.92
N VAL A 103 -15.83 17.82 -6.60
CA VAL A 103 -15.69 17.83 -8.07
C VAL A 103 -17.05 17.65 -8.74
N ASP A 104 -17.88 16.74 -8.27
CA ASP A 104 -19.22 16.51 -8.83
C ASP A 104 -20.11 17.76 -8.67
N THR A 105 -19.98 18.47 -7.56
CA THR A 105 -20.74 19.70 -7.29
C THR A 105 -20.32 20.86 -8.21
N HIS A 106 -19.02 21.02 -8.48
CA HIS A 106 -18.50 22.20 -9.18
C HIS A 106 -18.18 21.98 -10.66
N ALA A 107 -17.86 20.75 -11.07
CA ALA A 107 -17.48 20.39 -12.45
C ALA A 107 -18.45 19.38 -13.08
N GLY A 108 -19.39 18.82 -12.31
CA GLY A 108 -20.40 17.88 -12.77
C GLY A 108 -19.96 16.42 -12.72
N ILE A 109 -20.94 15.54 -12.49
CA ILE A 109 -20.75 14.09 -12.30
C ILE A 109 -20.04 13.44 -13.49
N ALA A 110 -20.33 13.88 -14.71
CA ALA A 110 -19.69 13.34 -15.91
C ALA A 110 -18.18 13.60 -15.94
N PHE A 111 -17.73 14.76 -15.45
CA PHE A 111 -16.32 15.07 -15.31
C PHE A 111 -15.71 14.25 -14.16
N GLY A 112 -16.38 14.23 -13.00
CA GLY A 112 -15.93 13.48 -11.83
C GLY A 112 -15.69 12.00 -12.10
N HIS A 113 -16.53 11.37 -12.93
CA HIS A 113 -16.43 9.94 -13.26
C HIS A 113 -15.06 9.55 -13.84
N TRP A 114 -14.49 10.34 -14.76
CA TRP A 114 -13.16 10.06 -15.31
C TRP A 114 -12.03 10.71 -14.52
N PHE A 115 -12.30 11.84 -13.84
CA PHE A 115 -11.31 12.56 -13.05
C PHE A 115 -10.91 11.80 -11.78
N ARG A 116 -11.84 11.06 -11.16
CA ARG A 116 -11.59 10.30 -9.92
C ARG A 116 -10.44 9.30 -10.06
N PRO A 117 -10.54 8.27 -10.92
CA PRO A 117 -9.45 7.30 -11.10
C PRO A 117 -8.20 7.90 -11.72
N LEU A 118 -8.31 8.95 -12.54
CA LEU A 118 -7.13 9.55 -13.17
C LEU A 118 -6.31 10.41 -12.19
N VAL A 119 -6.96 11.07 -11.23
CA VAL A 119 -6.33 12.09 -10.37
C VAL A 119 -6.64 11.89 -8.90
N ILE A 120 -7.91 11.86 -8.50
CA ILE A 120 -8.29 11.85 -7.07
C ILE A 120 -7.74 10.61 -6.38
N THR A 121 -8.03 9.41 -6.92
CA THR A 121 -7.58 8.13 -6.37
C THR A 121 -6.05 8.05 -6.29
N PRO A 122 -5.27 8.20 -7.38
CA PRO A 122 -3.83 8.04 -7.31
C PRO A 122 -3.16 9.09 -6.42
N VAL A 123 -3.62 10.35 -6.44
CA VAL A 123 -3.04 11.39 -5.58
C VAL A 123 -3.28 11.10 -4.11
N THR A 124 -4.54 10.83 -3.72
CA THR A 124 -4.88 10.60 -2.31
C THR A 124 -4.21 9.36 -1.75
N GLU A 125 -4.17 8.29 -2.55
CA GLU A 125 -3.58 7.03 -2.14
C GLU A 125 -2.06 7.07 -2.02
N GLU A 126 -1.36 7.58 -3.03
CA GLU A 126 0.10 7.59 -2.99
C GLU A 126 0.63 8.58 -1.94
N LEU A 127 -0.07 9.70 -1.72
CA LEU A 127 0.24 10.62 -0.62
C LEU A 127 0.02 9.98 0.75
N SER A 128 -1.11 9.29 0.95
CA SER A 128 -1.44 8.66 2.24
C SER A 128 -0.46 7.52 2.58
N LYS A 129 -0.11 6.67 1.60
CA LYS A 129 0.91 5.62 1.73
C LYS A 129 2.29 6.24 1.99
N GLY A 130 2.68 7.24 1.21
CA GLY A 130 3.98 7.88 1.29
C GLY A 130 4.21 8.74 2.54
N ALA A 131 3.15 9.18 3.22
CA ALA A 131 3.26 9.99 4.44
C ALA A 131 4.09 9.29 5.55
N PHE A 132 3.99 7.96 5.68
CA PHE A 132 4.82 7.22 6.63
C PHE A 132 6.31 7.28 6.28
N LEU A 133 6.66 7.24 4.99
CA LEU A 133 8.05 7.34 4.53
C LEU A 133 8.61 8.75 4.79
N LEU A 134 7.79 9.79 4.60
CA LEU A 134 8.16 11.15 4.98
C LEU A 134 8.39 11.26 6.49
N TRP A 135 7.48 10.72 7.31
CA TRP A 135 7.68 10.64 8.76
C TRP A 135 9.00 9.93 9.11
N MET A 136 9.32 8.82 8.42
CA MET A 136 10.60 8.15 8.61
C MET A 136 11.79 9.02 8.20
N LEU A 137 11.70 9.76 7.09
CA LEU A 137 12.76 10.67 6.64
C LEU A 137 13.09 11.75 7.69
N TYR A 138 12.07 12.28 8.38
CA TYR A 138 12.26 13.33 9.38
C TYR A 138 12.65 12.78 10.75
N TYR A 139 11.98 11.73 11.23
CA TYR A 139 12.10 11.28 12.62
C TYR A 139 12.88 9.97 12.80
N ARG A 140 13.00 9.15 11.75
CA ARG A 140 13.63 7.82 11.78
C ARG A 140 14.67 7.62 10.68
N ARG A 141 15.31 8.70 10.21
CA ARG A 141 16.25 8.70 9.08
C ARG A 141 17.36 7.65 9.20
N SER A 142 17.84 7.39 10.42
CA SER A 142 18.89 6.41 10.70
C SER A 142 18.48 4.97 10.40
N GLN A 143 17.19 4.71 10.26
CA GLN A 143 16.63 3.39 9.91
C GLN A 143 16.61 3.17 8.40
N ILE A 144 16.79 4.24 7.61
CA ILE A 144 16.89 4.19 6.15
C ILE A 144 18.38 4.23 5.80
N SER A 145 19.01 3.06 5.75
CA SER A 145 20.46 2.96 5.51
C SER A 145 20.83 2.82 4.02
N GLY A 146 19.85 2.88 3.11
CA GLY A 146 20.07 2.89 1.67
C GLY A 146 18.78 2.64 0.89
N LEU A 147 18.87 2.66 -0.44
CA LEU A 147 17.72 2.54 -1.36
C LEU A 147 16.88 1.27 -1.10
N LEU A 148 17.53 0.15 -0.84
CA LEU A 148 16.83 -1.11 -0.54
C LEU A 148 15.96 -1.03 0.71
N ASP A 149 16.36 -0.26 1.74
CA ASP A 149 15.50 -0.08 2.91
C ASP A 149 14.26 0.74 2.55
N GLY A 150 14.42 1.76 1.68
CA GLY A 150 13.30 2.51 1.11
C GLY A 150 12.31 1.59 0.38
N ILE A 151 12.80 0.72 -0.50
CA ILE A 151 11.98 -0.26 -1.23
C ILE A 151 11.26 -1.22 -0.26
N VAL A 152 11.94 -1.70 0.79
CA VAL A 152 11.33 -2.64 1.75
C VAL A 152 10.25 -1.98 2.59
N TYR A 153 10.48 -0.78 3.13
CA TYR A 153 9.44 -0.08 3.91
C TYR A 153 8.27 0.32 3.02
N ALA A 154 8.53 0.85 1.83
CA ALA A 154 7.52 1.17 0.84
C ALA A 154 6.69 -0.06 0.44
N GLY A 155 7.36 -1.19 0.16
CA GLY A 155 6.71 -2.41 -0.25
C GLY A 155 5.80 -2.99 0.85
N LEU A 156 6.20 -2.87 2.12
CA LEU A 156 5.35 -3.27 3.24
C LEU A 156 4.15 -2.35 3.42
N ILE A 157 4.30 -1.03 3.25
CA ILE A 157 3.18 -0.08 3.25
C ILE A 157 2.20 -0.44 2.13
N GLY A 158 2.70 -0.62 0.90
CA GLY A 158 1.88 -0.99 -0.24
C GLY A 158 1.21 -2.35 -0.05
N ALA A 159 1.89 -3.33 0.56
CA ALA A 159 1.31 -4.63 0.87
C ALA A 159 0.19 -4.53 1.91
N GLY A 160 0.37 -3.71 2.95
CA GLY A 160 -0.69 -3.44 3.93
C GLY A 160 -1.89 -2.75 3.28
N PHE A 161 -1.66 -1.75 2.44
CA PHE A 161 -2.74 -1.07 1.72
C PHE A 161 -3.50 -2.04 0.80
N ALA A 162 -2.76 -2.83 0.02
CA ALA A 162 -3.32 -3.88 -0.82
C ALA A 162 -4.14 -4.88 0.00
N PHE A 163 -3.71 -5.25 1.21
CA PHE A 163 -4.49 -6.15 2.06
C PHE A 163 -5.90 -5.63 2.30
N SER A 164 -6.03 -4.39 2.78
CA SER A 164 -7.34 -3.82 3.09
C SER A 164 -8.19 -3.60 1.84
N GLU A 165 -7.59 -3.14 0.75
CA GLU A 165 -8.29 -2.90 -0.50
C GLU A 165 -8.77 -4.22 -1.16
N GLN A 166 -7.92 -5.24 -1.18
CA GLN A 166 -8.22 -6.52 -1.80
C GLN A 166 -9.31 -7.28 -1.06
N ILE A 167 -9.57 -7.00 0.23
CA ILE A 167 -10.74 -7.56 0.94
C ILE A 167 -12.02 -7.17 0.21
N MET A 168 -12.16 -5.88 -0.13
CA MET A 168 -13.31 -5.39 -0.88
C MET A 168 -13.39 -6.07 -2.24
N TYR A 169 -12.30 -6.07 -3.01
CA TYR A 169 -12.32 -6.61 -4.37
C TYR A 169 -12.60 -8.12 -4.42
N PHE A 170 -11.91 -8.94 -3.61
CA PHE A 170 -12.19 -10.37 -3.57
C PHE A 170 -13.59 -10.68 -3.03
N GLY A 171 -14.06 -9.94 -2.03
CA GLY A 171 -15.42 -10.08 -1.52
C GLY A 171 -16.47 -9.78 -2.58
N GLN A 172 -16.29 -8.68 -3.33
CA GLN A 172 -17.18 -8.29 -4.41
C GLN A 172 -17.20 -9.33 -5.54
N ILE A 173 -16.03 -9.85 -5.93
CA ILE A 173 -15.91 -10.92 -6.94
C ILE A 173 -16.75 -12.14 -6.52
N VAL A 174 -16.61 -12.58 -5.26
CA VAL A 174 -17.32 -13.76 -4.76
C VAL A 174 -18.83 -13.50 -4.68
N ILE A 175 -19.28 -12.36 -4.16
CA ILE A 175 -20.71 -12.05 -4.07
C ILE A 175 -21.35 -11.95 -5.44
N THR A 176 -20.68 -11.26 -6.37
CA THR A 176 -21.17 -11.13 -7.75
C THR A 176 -21.35 -12.50 -8.39
N TYR A 177 -20.40 -13.42 -8.16
CA TYR A 177 -20.51 -14.78 -8.64
C TYR A 177 -21.62 -15.59 -7.95
N LEU A 178 -21.77 -15.47 -6.61
CA LEU A 178 -22.80 -16.17 -5.86
C LEU A 178 -24.23 -15.73 -6.24
N GLY A 179 -24.40 -14.46 -6.62
CA GLY A 179 -25.67 -13.91 -7.10
C GLY A 179 -25.93 -14.09 -8.61
N SER A 180 -24.93 -14.55 -9.38
CA SER A 180 -25.05 -14.77 -10.83
C SER A 180 -25.70 -16.11 -11.17
N ASP A 181 -26.23 -16.25 -12.39
CA ASP A 181 -26.59 -17.56 -12.94
C ASP A 181 -25.31 -18.39 -13.14
N ARG A 182 -25.08 -19.32 -12.22
CA ARG A 182 -23.85 -20.12 -12.15
C ARG A 182 -23.73 -21.12 -13.29
N LEU A 183 -24.83 -21.38 -14.01
CA LEU A 183 -24.85 -22.23 -15.20
C LEU A 183 -24.45 -21.47 -16.46
N ALA A 184 -24.43 -20.13 -16.42
CA ALA A 184 -23.92 -19.32 -17.51
C ALA A 184 -22.39 -19.43 -17.58
N HIS A 185 -21.87 -19.91 -18.72
CA HIS A 185 -20.42 -20.02 -18.96
C HIS A 185 -19.65 -18.70 -18.72
N THR A 186 -20.30 -17.55 -18.90
CA THR A 186 -19.72 -16.22 -18.70
C THR A 186 -19.37 -15.93 -17.24
N ALA A 187 -20.15 -16.42 -16.27
CA ALA A 187 -19.92 -16.18 -14.84
C ALA A 187 -18.59 -16.79 -14.37
N GLY A 188 -18.30 -18.02 -14.79
CA GLY A 188 -17.04 -18.70 -14.47
C GLY A 188 -15.82 -18.02 -15.10
N VAL A 189 -15.96 -17.50 -16.32
CA VAL A 189 -14.87 -16.77 -17.00
C VAL A 189 -14.57 -15.44 -16.30
N ILE A 190 -15.60 -14.66 -15.94
CA ILE A 190 -15.43 -13.39 -15.21
C ILE A 190 -14.77 -13.64 -13.85
N LEU A 191 -15.20 -14.68 -13.14
CA LEU A 191 -14.59 -15.11 -11.89
C LEU A 191 -13.09 -15.39 -12.08
N ALA A 192 -12.74 -16.28 -13.02
CA ALA A 192 -11.37 -16.67 -13.28
C ALA A 192 -10.48 -15.49 -13.68
N MET A 193 -10.96 -14.61 -14.57
CA MET A 193 -10.21 -13.42 -15.00
C MET A 193 -10.00 -12.42 -13.86
N SER A 194 -11.00 -12.24 -13.00
CA SER A 194 -10.88 -11.34 -11.85
C SER A 194 -9.89 -11.87 -10.81
N PHE A 195 -9.89 -13.17 -10.56
CA PHE A 195 -8.90 -13.84 -9.71
C PHE A 195 -7.49 -13.81 -10.31
N LEU A 196 -7.34 -14.02 -11.62
CA LEU A 196 -6.06 -13.92 -12.31
C LEU A 196 -5.48 -12.51 -12.16
N LEU A 197 -6.30 -11.49 -12.44
CA LEU A 197 -5.89 -10.10 -12.31
C LEU A 197 -5.41 -9.81 -10.87
N ARG A 198 -6.27 -10.03 -9.88
CA ARG A 198 -6.04 -9.62 -8.49
C ARG A 198 -5.04 -10.50 -7.74
N GLY A 199 -5.04 -11.81 -8.02
CA GLY A 199 -4.22 -12.80 -7.33
C GLY A 199 -2.84 -12.99 -7.94
N VAL A 200 -2.68 -12.75 -9.25
CA VAL A 200 -1.43 -13.06 -9.97
C VAL A 200 -0.81 -11.84 -10.64
N MET A 201 -1.59 -11.05 -11.36
CA MET A 201 -1.04 -9.94 -12.15
C MET A 201 -0.69 -8.73 -11.29
N VAL A 202 -1.61 -8.31 -10.41
CA VAL A 202 -1.44 -7.07 -9.62
C VAL A 202 -1.16 -7.22 -8.12
N PRO A 203 -0.71 -8.38 -7.57
CA PRO A 203 -0.51 -8.49 -6.12
C PRO A 203 0.61 -7.57 -5.61
N PHE A 204 1.53 -7.16 -6.49
CA PHE A 204 2.63 -6.24 -6.17
C PHE A 204 2.36 -4.79 -6.59
N MET A 205 1.19 -4.44 -7.11
CA MET A 205 0.96 -3.14 -7.76
C MET A 205 1.09 -1.95 -6.79
N HIS A 206 0.42 -2.01 -5.64
CA HIS A 206 0.57 -1.01 -4.58
C HIS A 206 2.01 -0.95 -4.05
N PRO A 207 2.66 -2.08 -3.67
CA PRO A 207 4.08 -2.06 -3.34
C PRO A 207 4.98 -1.43 -4.41
N PHE A 208 4.68 -1.66 -5.68
CA PHE A 208 5.42 -1.16 -6.83
C PHE A 208 5.35 0.38 -6.94
N PHE A 209 4.16 0.97 -6.84
CA PHE A 209 4.00 2.43 -6.86
C PHE A 209 4.73 3.09 -5.67
N VAL A 210 4.45 2.60 -4.45
CA VAL A 210 5.04 3.18 -3.23
C VAL A 210 6.57 3.02 -3.24
N ALA A 211 7.13 1.99 -3.89
CA ALA A 211 8.57 1.80 -3.97
C ALA A 211 9.32 2.98 -4.62
N PHE A 212 8.71 3.67 -5.60
CA PHE A 212 9.31 4.89 -6.16
C PHE A 212 9.38 6.02 -5.13
N ILE A 213 8.35 6.17 -4.30
CA ILE A 213 8.35 7.10 -3.15
C ILE A 213 9.46 6.70 -2.17
N GLY A 214 9.56 5.40 -1.85
CA GLY A 214 10.59 4.83 -0.99
C GLY A 214 12.01 5.08 -1.48
N ILE A 215 12.24 4.94 -2.79
CA ILE A 215 13.53 5.23 -3.43
C ILE A 215 13.85 6.72 -3.34
N GLY A 216 12.90 7.60 -3.67
CA GLY A 216 13.08 9.06 -3.57
C GLY A 216 13.42 9.50 -2.13
N VAL A 217 12.65 9.00 -1.16
CA VAL A 217 12.89 9.25 0.27
C VAL A 217 14.25 8.70 0.72
N ALA A 218 14.62 7.49 0.31
CA ALA A 218 15.90 6.90 0.69
C ALA A 218 17.08 7.64 0.07
N ALA A 219 17.00 8.05 -1.20
CA ALA A 219 18.03 8.87 -1.85
C ALA A 219 18.21 10.22 -1.14
N ALA A 220 17.10 10.85 -0.73
CA ALA A 220 17.07 12.11 0.00
C ALA A 220 17.84 12.10 1.34
N THR A 221 18.00 10.94 1.98
CA THR A 221 18.71 10.82 3.28
C THR A 221 20.18 11.23 3.22
N GLY A 222 20.86 10.99 2.09
CA GLY A 222 22.28 11.30 1.89
C GLY A 222 22.56 12.69 1.33
N MET A 223 21.52 13.46 0.98
CA MET A 223 21.69 14.74 0.27
C MET A 223 22.00 15.89 1.24
N ARG A 224 23.00 16.71 0.88
CA ARG A 224 23.38 17.93 1.61
C ARG A 224 22.54 19.15 1.23
N SER A 225 22.20 19.30 -0.06
CA SER A 225 21.35 20.39 -0.54
C SER A 225 19.88 20.14 -0.18
N ARG A 226 19.25 21.12 0.47
CA ARG A 226 17.81 21.07 0.79
C ARG A 226 16.97 21.05 -0.49
N ALA A 227 17.33 21.87 -1.48
CA ALA A 227 16.62 21.92 -2.76
C ALA A 227 16.68 20.56 -3.49
N ALA A 228 17.86 19.94 -3.57
CA ALA A 228 18.00 18.61 -4.16
C ALA A 228 17.16 17.57 -3.41
N ARG A 229 17.17 17.60 -2.08
CA ARG A 229 16.37 16.72 -1.23
C ARG A 229 14.87 16.84 -1.54
N TYR A 230 14.35 18.06 -1.54
CA TYR A 230 12.93 18.31 -1.84
C TYR A 230 12.56 17.86 -3.23
N LEU A 231 13.40 18.17 -4.23
CA LEU A 231 13.15 17.75 -5.61
C LEU A 231 13.14 16.23 -5.76
N THR A 232 14.07 15.51 -5.14
CA THR A 232 14.11 14.04 -5.20
C THR A 232 12.89 13.40 -4.53
N VAL A 233 12.44 13.94 -3.39
CA VAL A 233 11.21 13.47 -2.75
C VAL A 233 9.99 13.77 -3.63
N LEU A 234 9.89 14.99 -4.17
CA LEU A 234 8.79 15.40 -5.05
C LEU A 234 8.69 14.50 -6.30
N LEU A 235 9.81 14.25 -6.97
CA LEU A 235 9.87 13.33 -8.11
C LEU A 235 9.49 11.90 -7.71
N GLY A 236 9.87 11.47 -6.50
CA GLY A 236 9.48 10.18 -5.94
C GLY A 236 7.97 10.03 -5.74
N PHE A 237 7.22 11.12 -5.54
CA PHE A 237 5.76 11.12 -5.47
C PHE A 237 5.10 11.30 -6.84
N LEU A 238 5.60 12.23 -7.65
CA LEU A 238 4.95 12.58 -8.92
C LEU A 238 4.93 11.39 -9.88
N PHE A 239 6.03 10.65 -9.99
CA PHE A 239 6.11 9.51 -10.90
C PHE A 239 5.08 8.39 -10.61
N PRO A 240 4.99 7.84 -9.38
CA PRO A 240 4.01 6.80 -9.09
C PRO A 240 2.56 7.32 -9.12
N ILE A 241 2.29 8.59 -8.77
CA ILE A 241 0.95 9.17 -8.92
C ILE A 241 0.50 9.14 -10.38
N LEU A 242 1.36 9.59 -11.30
CA LEU A 242 1.04 9.57 -12.73
C LEU A 242 0.86 8.13 -13.23
N LEU A 243 1.74 7.22 -12.82
CA LEU A 243 1.67 5.82 -13.23
C LEU A 243 0.40 5.14 -12.70
N HIS A 244 0.02 5.41 -11.46
CA HIS A 244 -1.22 4.91 -10.86
C HIS A 244 -2.45 5.47 -11.57
N GLY A 245 -2.47 6.78 -11.89
CA GLY A 245 -3.56 7.35 -12.69
C GLY A 245 -3.69 6.73 -14.07
N ILE A 246 -2.57 6.41 -14.73
CA ILE A 246 -2.57 5.67 -16.01
C ILE A 246 -3.17 4.26 -15.83
N TRP A 247 -2.83 3.58 -14.74
CA TRP A 247 -3.36 2.25 -14.43
C TRP A 247 -4.88 2.27 -14.22
N ASP A 248 -5.36 3.18 -13.37
CA ASP A 248 -6.78 3.28 -13.05
C ASP A 248 -7.62 3.74 -14.24
N TRP A 249 -7.08 4.68 -15.03
CA TRP A 249 -7.70 5.08 -16.30
C TRP A 249 -7.82 3.92 -17.28
N ALA A 250 -6.83 3.03 -17.34
CA ALA A 250 -6.89 1.85 -18.20
C ALA A 250 -8.03 0.90 -17.83
N GLY A 251 -8.41 0.85 -16.55
CA GLY A 251 -9.59 0.12 -16.07
C GLY A 251 -10.91 0.79 -16.44
N LEU A 252 -10.92 2.10 -16.63
CA LEU A 252 -12.09 2.87 -17.08
C LEU A 252 -12.32 2.90 -18.58
N ALA A 253 -11.31 2.56 -19.39
CA ALA A 253 -11.31 2.77 -20.84
C ALA A 253 -12.43 1.98 -21.54
N SER A 254 -13.64 2.51 -21.51
CA SER A 254 -14.89 1.86 -21.93
C SER A 254 -14.92 1.47 -23.40
N GLY A 255 -14.09 2.12 -24.23
CA GLY A 255 -13.91 1.79 -25.64
C GLY A 255 -13.03 0.56 -25.91
N ASP A 256 -12.27 0.07 -24.92
CA ASP A 256 -11.37 -1.07 -25.08
C ASP A 256 -11.22 -1.86 -23.76
N HIS A 257 -12.04 -2.90 -23.59
CA HIS A 257 -12.00 -3.79 -22.42
C HIS A 257 -10.63 -4.48 -22.23
N PHE A 258 -9.76 -4.48 -23.23
CA PHE A 258 -8.40 -5.03 -23.13
C PHE A 258 -7.35 -3.99 -22.74
N MET A 259 -7.70 -2.71 -22.61
CA MET A 259 -6.76 -1.63 -22.32
C MET A 259 -5.97 -1.87 -21.04
N ILE A 260 -6.62 -2.33 -19.97
CA ILE A 260 -5.96 -2.68 -18.70
C ILE A 260 -4.84 -3.72 -18.89
N TYR A 261 -5.06 -4.72 -19.75
CA TYR A 261 -4.06 -5.76 -20.05
C TYR A 261 -2.94 -5.21 -20.93
N LYS A 262 -3.26 -4.34 -21.89
CA LYS A 262 -2.25 -3.67 -22.74
C LYS A 262 -1.31 -2.83 -21.87
N ILE A 263 -1.86 -1.93 -21.05
CA ILE A 263 -1.08 -1.09 -20.13
C ILE A 263 -0.29 -1.94 -19.12
N TYR A 264 -0.88 -3.03 -18.62
CA TYR A 264 -0.16 -3.96 -17.76
C TYR A 264 1.11 -4.50 -18.44
N VAL A 265 0.98 -5.07 -19.64
CA VAL A 265 2.09 -5.73 -20.34
C VAL A 265 3.11 -4.73 -20.88
N THR A 266 2.69 -3.59 -21.41
CA THR A 266 3.60 -2.65 -22.09
C THR A 266 4.25 -1.64 -21.14
N VAL A 267 3.63 -1.33 -20.00
CA VAL A 267 4.12 -0.29 -19.07
C VAL A 267 4.43 -0.88 -17.70
N MET A 268 3.45 -1.51 -17.05
CA MET A 268 3.55 -1.86 -15.63
C MET A 268 4.52 -2.99 -15.38
N LEU A 269 4.39 -4.08 -16.14
CA LEU A 269 5.22 -5.27 -15.99
C LEU A 269 6.70 -4.97 -16.29
N PRO A 270 7.09 -4.28 -17.38
CA PRO A 270 8.48 -3.92 -17.63
C PRO A 270 9.10 -3.06 -16.51
N LEU A 271 8.37 -2.05 -16.03
CA LEU A 271 8.84 -1.19 -14.93
C LEU A 271 8.97 -1.97 -13.62
N PHE A 272 8.00 -2.85 -13.32
CA PHE A 272 8.05 -3.74 -12.16
C PHE A 272 9.26 -4.68 -12.22
N LEU A 273 9.51 -5.31 -13.37
CA LEU A 273 10.68 -6.18 -13.56
C LEU A 273 11.99 -5.40 -13.39
N GLY A 274 12.06 -4.18 -13.92
CA GLY A 274 13.19 -3.28 -13.73
C GLY A 274 13.44 -2.98 -12.25
N LEU A 275 12.38 -2.62 -11.51
CA LEU A 275 12.45 -2.40 -10.06
C LEU A 275 12.91 -3.65 -9.31
N ALA A 276 12.36 -4.82 -9.65
CA ALA A 276 12.71 -6.09 -9.04
C ALA A 276 14.19 -6.43 -9.25
N ILE A 277 14.70 -6.25 -10.47
CA ILE A 277 16.12 -6.44 -10.80
C ILE A 277 16.99 -5.49 -9.97
N VAL A 278 16.65 -4.20 -9.89
CA VAL A 278 17.37 -3.22 -9.07
C VAL A 278 17.39 -3.65 -7.61
N ALA A 279 16.24 -4.05 -7.05
CA ALA A 279 16.14 -4.49 -5.66
C ALA A 279 17.01 -5.72 -5.38
N LEU A 280 17.04 -6.69 -6.30
CA LEU A 280 17.90 -7.89 -6.21
C LEU A 280 19.39 -7.54 -6.30
N ILE A 281 19.79 -6.64 -7.20
CA ILE A 281 21.18 -6.16 -7.31
C ILE A 281 21.61 -5.47 -6.00
N LEU A 282 20.78 -4.57 -5.47
CA LEU A 282 21.06 -3.88 -4.21
C LEU A 282 21.20 -4.85 -3.04
N ARG A 283 20.38 -5.90 -3.01
CA ARG A 283 20.49 -6.95 -2.00
C ARG A 283 21.79 -7.74 -2.12
N ARG A 284 22.18 -8.12 -3.33
CA ARG A 284 23.44 -8.87 -3.56
C ARG A 284 24.66 -8.07 -3.12
N ARG A 285 24.77 -6.80 -3.54
CA ARG A 285 25.87 -5.90 -3.13
C ARG A 285 25.99 -5.81 -1.61
N ARG A 286 24.85 -5.66 -0.94
CA ARG A 286 24.75 -5.60 0.52
C ARG A 286 25.21 -6.88 1.22
N GLN A 287 25.09 -8.05 0.59
CA GLN A 287 25.60 -9.33 1.12
C GLN A 287 27.12 -9.44 0.93
N SER A 288 27.64 -9.00 -0.22
CA SER A 288 29.08 -8.96 -0.49
C SER A 288 29.83 -8.03 0.48
N ASP A 289 29.29 -6.85 0.75
CA ASP A 289 29.92 -5.89 1.68
C ASP A 289 29.88 -6.35 3.15
N GLY A 290 28.96 -7.28 3.48
CA GLY A 290 28.81 -7.85 4.82
C GLY A 290 29.59 -9.15 5.06
N GLY A 291 30.19 -9.73 4.02
CA GLY A 291 30.87 -11.03 4.08
C GLY A 291 32.30 -11.02 4.64
N GLY A 292 32.82 -9.86 5.07
CA GLY A 292 34.19 -9.70 5.55
C GLY A 292 34.39 -9.71 7.07
N ARG A 293 33.36 -10.03 7.87
CA ARG A 293 33.48 -10.08 9.33
C ARG A 293 32.67 -11.25 9.89
N TRP A 294 33.31 -12.42 9.91
CA TRP A 294 33.02 -13.50 10.85
C TRP A 294 34.17 -13.54 11.85
#